data_AF-A0A2N4YXF7-F1
#
_entry.id   AF-A0A2N4YXF7-F1
#
_cell.length_a   1.000
_cell.length_b   1.000
_cell.length_c   1.000
_cell.angle_alpha   90.00
_cell.angle_beta   90.00
_cell.angle_gamma   90.00
#
_symmetry.space_group_name_H-M   'P 1'
#
loop_
_entity.id
_entity.type
_entity.pdbx_description
1 polymer ?
#
loop_
_entity_poly.entity_id
_entity_poly.type
_entity_poly.pdbx_seq_one_letter_code
_entity_poly.pdbx_strand_id
1 'polypeptide(L)' 'MDFDQISRSLLPLLGGKENIASAAHCATRLRLVLVDDALADQQAIGKIDGVKGCFRNAGQMQIIFGTGVV' A
#
# COMPACT_ATOMS: atom_id res chain seq x y z
N MET A 1 6.69 12.52 8.96
CA MET A 1 5.76 11.67 8.17
C MET A 1 4.76 11.11 9.16
N ASP A 2 3.48 11.39 8.95
CA ASP A 2 2.42 10.90 9.84
C ASP A 2 1.96 9.52 9.38
N PHE A 3 2.54 8.47 9.98
CA PHE A 3 2.25 7.09 9.61
C PHE A 3 0.82 6.68 9.96
N ASP A 4 0.24 7.23 11.03
CA ASP A 4 -1.14 6.95 11.40
C ASP A 4 -2.10 7.50 10.35
N GLN A 5 -1.85 8.72 9.87
CA GLN A 5 -2.68 9.31 8.81
C GLN A 5 -2.55 8.56 7.48
N ILE A 6 -1.33 8.14 7.11
CA ILE A 6 -1.10 7.32 5.92
C ILE A 6 -1.85 6.00 6.04
N SER A 7 -1.74 5.31 7.18
CA SER A 7 -2.40 4.03 7.43
C SER A 7 -3.92 4.14 7.33
N ARG A 8 -4.49 5.19 7.93
CA ARG A 8 -5.94 5.48 7.89
C ARG A 8 -6.44 5.81 6.49
N SER A 9 -5.61 6.46 5.68
CA SER A 9 -5.94 6.78 4.28
C SER A 9 -5.79 5.57 3.38
N LEU A 10 -4.80 4.71 3.65
CA LEU A 10 -4.46 3.55 2.83
C LEU A 10 -5.48 2.42 2.98
N LEU A 11 -5.90 2.10 4.22
CA LEU A 11 -6.71 0.91 4.50
C LEU A 11 -8.04 0.86 3.72
N PRO A 12 -8.83 1.95 3.62
CA PRO A 12 -10.07 1.94 2.82
C PRO A 12 -9.80 1.74 1.32
N LEU A 13 -8.70 2.32 0.82
CA LEU A 13 -8.30 2.22 -0.59
C LEU A 13 -7.77 0.84 -0.96
N LEU A 14 -7.47 0.00 0.03
CA LEU A 14 -7.12 -1.41 -0.15
C LEU A 14 -8.34 -2.33 -0.08
N GLY A 15 -9.56 -1.79 0.11
CA GLY A 15 -10.75 -2.61 0.33
C GLY A 15 -10.91 -3.11 1.76
N GLY A 16 -10.23 -2.49 2.74
CA GLY A 16 -10.32 -2.85 4.15
C GLY A 16 -9.20 -3.80 4.62
N LYS A 17 -9.21 -4.10 5.91
CA LYS A 17 -8.19 -4.97 6.56
C LYS A 17 -8.35 -6.42 6.13
N GLU A 18 -9.60 -6.84 6.01
CA GLU A 18 -10.04 -8.16 5.55
C GLU A 18 -9.54 -8.50 4.15
N ASN A 19 -9.25 -7.49 3.33
CA ASN A 19 -8.73 -7.69 1.98
C ASN A 19 -7.22 -7.90 1.93
N ILE A 20 -6.49 -7.78 3.05
CA ILE A 20 -5.04 -7.99 3.12
C ILE A 20 -4.76 -9.45 3.51
N ALA A 21 -4.32 -10.25 2.55
CA ALA A 21 -3.95 -11.65 2.79
C ALA A 21 -2.57 -11.77 3.46
N SER A 22 -1.62 -10.93 3.06
CA SER A 22 -0.32 -10.83 3.74
C SER A 22 0.37 -9.49 3.47
N ALA A 23 1.29 -9.13 4.36
CA ALA A 23 2.11 -7.93 4.24
C ALA A 23 3.59 -8.27 4.47
N ALA A 24 4.46 -7.68 3.67
CA ALA A 24 5.90 -7.73 3.82
C ALA A 24 6.49 -6.35 3.48
N HIS A 25 7.71 -6.07 3.93
CA HIS A 25 8.40 -4.84 3.57
C HIS A 25 9.87 -5.10 3.26
N CYS A 26 10.47 -4.15 2.54
CA CYS A 26 11.91 -4.03 2.38
C CYS A 26 12.32 -2.60 2.70
N ALA A 27 13.60 -2.25 2.47
CA ALA A 27 14.12 -0.92 2.81
C ALA A 27 13.32 0.27 2.24
N THR A 28 12.57 0.08 1.14
CA THR A 28 11.89 1.17 0.41
C THR A 28 10.41 0.95 0.12
N ARG A 29 9.88 -0.27 0.32
CA ARG A 29 8.54 -0.65 -0.16
C ARG A 29 7.76 -1.49 0.84
N LEU A 30 6.47 -1.19 0.94
CA LEU A 30 5.46 -2.06 1.50
C LEU A 30 4.89 -2.93 0.37
N ARG A 31 4.79 -4.24 0.62
CA ARG A 31 4.31 -5.25 -0.32
C ARG A 31 3.10 -5.92 0.29
N LEU A 32 1.97 -5.83 -0.39
CA LEU A 32 0.71 -6.39 0.05
C LEU A 32 0.23 -7.43 -0.95
N VAL A 33 -0.14 -8.60 -0.45
CA VAL A 33 -0.96 -9.55 -1.21
C VAL A 33 -2.39 -9.32 -0.78
N LEU A 34 -3.27 -9.07 -1.76
CA LEU A 34 -4.69 -8.87 -1.51
C LEU A 34 -5.49 -10.13 -1.77
N VAL A 35 -6.65 -10.24 -1.11
CA VAL A 35 -7.64 -11.30 -1.37
C VAL A 35 -8.36 -11.01 -2.69
N ASP A 36 -8.76 -9.76 -2.90
CA ASP A 36 -9.39 -9.25 -4.13
C ASP A 36 -8.73 -7.93 -4.56
N ASP A 37 -8.00 -7.97 -5.68
CA ASP A 37 -7.34 -6.80 -6.24
C ASP A 37 -8.31 -5.77 -6.82
N ALA A 38 -9.54 -6.14 -7.17
CA ALA A 38 -10.53 -5.23 -7.74
C ALA A 38 -11.03 -4.19 -6.73
N LEU A 39 -10.91 -4.49 -5.43
CA LEU A 39 -11.27 -3.58 -4.34
C LEU A 39 -10.20 -2.51 -4.08
N ALA A 40 -9.03 -2.61 -4.70
CA ALA A 40 -7.94 -1.67 -4.51
C ALA A 40 -7.93 -0.51 -5.51
N ASP A 41 -7.87 0.72 -5.00
CA ASP A 41 -7.69 1.91 -5.83
C ASP A 41 -6.19 2.28 -5.90
N GLN A 42 -5.47 1.61 -6.79
CA GLN A 42 -4.04 1.86 -7.02
C GLN A 42 -3.74 3.33 -7.36
N GLN A 43 -4.65 4.00 -8.09
CA GLN A 43 -4.43 5.38 -8.52
C GLN A 43 -4.58 6.35 -7.35
N ALA A 44 -5.57 6.15 -6.48
CA ALA A 44 -5.73 6.94 -5.26
C ALA A 44 -4.59 6.71 -4.27
N ILE A 45 -4.14 5.46 -4.10
CA ILE A 45 -3.01 5.14 -3.21
C ILE A 45 -1.74 5.89 -3.64
N GLY A 46 -1.47 5.97 -4.95
CA GLY A 46 -0.34 6.72 -5.49
C GLY A 46 -0.39 8.23 -5.25
N LYS A 47 -1.52 8.78 -4.79
CA LYS A 47 -1.71 10.21 -4.49
C LYS A 47 -1.65 10.54 -3.00
N ILE A 48 -1.53 9.53 -2.13
CA ILE A 48 -1.40 9.75 -0.68
C ILE A 48 -0.08 10.47 -0.40
N ASP A 49 -0.10 11.48 0.46
CA ASP A 49 1.11 12.19 0.85
C ASP A 49 2.14 11.24 1.48
N GLY A 50 3.38 11.32 1.03
CA GLY A 50 4.46 10.39 1.38
C GLY A 50 4.53 9.10 0.57
N VAL A 51 3.52 8.76 -0.25
CA VAL A 51 3.64 7.68 -1.25
C VAL A 51 4.34 8.23 -2.49
N LYS A 52 5.47 7.61 -2.86
CA LYS A 52 6.25 7.96 -4.06
C LYS A 52 5.81 7.20 -5.31
N GLY A 53 4.99 6.17 -5.14
CA GLY A 53 4.39 5.40 -6.23
C GLY A 53 3.72 4.14 -5.73
N CYS A 54 2.74 3.65 -6.49
CA CYS A 54 2.03 2.40 -6.23
C CYS A 54 1.83 1.64 -7.54
N PHE A 55 2.25 0.37 -7.57
CA PHE A 55 2.09 -0.49 -8.74
C PHE A 55 1.90 -1.95 -8.34
N ARG A 56 1.28 -2.73 -9.23
CA ARG A 56 1.13 -4.18 -9.07
C ARG A 56 2.21 -4.93 -9.85
N ASN A 57 2.84 -5.91 -9.21
CA ASN A 57 3.79 -6.81 -9.86
C ASN A 57 3.83 -8.15 -9.10
N ALA A 58 3.86 -9.26 -9.83
CA ALA A 58 3.96 -10.62 -9.29
C ALA A 58 2.92 -10.93 -8.18
N GLY A 59 1.66 -10.53 -8.40
CA GLY A 59 0.57 -10.76 -7.43
C GLY A 59 0.65 -9.91 -6.16
N GLN A 60 1.55 -8.91 -6.11
CA GLN A 60 1.68 -7.99 -4.99
C GLN A 60 1.39 -6.57 -5.44
N MET A 61 0.67 -5.83 -4.59
CA MET A 61 0.67 -4.38 -4.63
C MET A 61 1.90 -3.86 -3.89
N GLN A 62 2.70 -3.05 -4.58
CA GLN A 62 3.92 -2.45 -4.06
C GLN A 62 3.74 -0.95 -3.92
N ILE A 63 3.84 -0.47 -2.68
CA ILE A 63 3.75 0.94 -2.33
C ILE A 63 5.15 1.41 -1.95
N ILE A 64 5.67 2.41 -2.66
CA ILE A 64 7.00 2.97 -2.43
C ILE A 64 6.86 4.15 -1.47
N PHE A 65 7.52 4.09 -0.32
CA PHE A 65 7.66 5.22 0.60
C PHE A 65 9.08 5.83 0.58
N GLY A 66 10.07 5.06 0.12
CA GLY A 66 11.48 5.45 0.11
C GLY A 66 12.27 4.88 1.28
N THR A 67 13.59 5.11 1.28
CA THR A 67 14.53 4.43 2.18
C THR A 67 14.32 4.81 3.64
N GLY A 68 14.25 3.81 4.53
CA GLY A 68 14.17 4.01 5.99
C GLY A 68 12.79 4.38 6.50
N VAL A 69 11.74 4.18 5.68
CA VAL A 69 10.37 4.59 5.99
C VAL A 69 9.43 3.41 6.25
N VAL A 70 9.76 2.20 5.74
CA VAL A 70 8.87 1.02 5.74
C VAL A 70 9.29 -0.02 6.76
#